data_AF-A0A0C9USU0-F1
#
_entry.id   AF-A0A0C9USU0-F1
#
_cell.length_a   1.000
_cell.length_b   1.000
_cell.length_c   1.000
_cell.angle_alpha   90.00
_cell.angle_beta   90.00
_cell.angle_gamma   90.00
#
_symmetry.space_group_name_H-M   'P 1'
#
loop_
_entity.id
_entity.type
_entity.pdbx_description
1 polymer ?
#
loop_
_entity_poly.entity_id
_entity_poly.type
_entity_poly.pdbx_seq_one_letter_code
_entity_poly.pdbx_strand_id
1 'polypeptide(L)'
;MSRITMESSAVSLQFRVMERNEDGGSLARSYITNLIDTPGHVDFSSEVSTASRWCDGVLVLVDAVEGVCTQTIAVLRQAWLDRLITELKLTPLETYHDLAAKSANAASQNERNTWCRKDGPTLLLVFQEKDDEDIYFRREKGNVIFALAIGGWGFRIGKSGQLFANKLGIKEVNLRKVLWEDFYLDAKTKRVISLGTGEIVRESERAKVLQDGND
;
A
#
# COMPACT_ATOMS: atom_id res chain seq x y z
N MET A 1 -16.27 17.22 26.66
CA MET A 1 -15.36 16.14 27.08
C MET A 1 -14.78 15.55 25.81
N SER A 2 -13.53 15.89 25.48
CA SER A 2 -12.85 15.39 24.29
C SER A 2 -12.67 13.87 24.41
N ARG A 3 -13.18 13.11 23.45
CA ARG A 3 -12.98 11.65 23.38
C ARG A 3 -11.60 11.39 22.77
N ILE A 4 -10.57 11.43 23.61
CA ILE A 4 -9.18 11.12 23.20
C ILE A 4 -8.83 9.75 23.75
N THR A 5 -8.30 8.87 22.90
CA THR A 5 -7.69 7.60 23.32
C THR A 5 -6.33 7.90 23.92
N MET A 6 -6.13 7.53 25.19
CA MET A 6 -4.89 7.81 25.94
C MET A 6 -4.02 6.56 26.16
N GLU A 7 -4.61 5.36 26.05
CA GLU A 7 -3.93 4.09 26.30
C GLU A 7 -4.21 3.12 25.14
N SER A 8 -3.21 2.29 24.84
CA SER A 8 -3.35 1.24 23.84
C SER A 8 -4.22 0.10 24.37
N SER A 9 -5.07 -0.48 23.52
CA SER A 9 -5.92 -1.62 23.90
C SER A 9 -5.90 -2.71 22.84
N ALA A 10 -6.10 -3.97 23.24
CA ALA A 10 -6.02 -5.10 22.33
C ALA A 10 -7.36 -5.84 22.23
N VAL A 11 -7.73 -6.25 21.01
CA VAL A 11 -8.89 -7.10 20.72
C VAL A 11 -8.51 -8.23 19.77
N SER A 12 -8.99 -9.45 20.05
CA SER A 12 -8.78 -10.61 19.19
C SER A 12 -10.00 -10.83 18.31
N LEU A 13 -9.78 -10.91 16.99
CA LEU A 13 -10.81 -11.17 15.99
C LEU A 13 -10.59 -12.56 15.40
N GLN A 14 -11.61 -13.40 15.40
CA GLN A 14 -11.58 -14.70 14.74
C GLN A 14 -12.41 -14.65 13.45
N PHE A 15 -11.81 -15.05 12.34
CA PHE A 15 -12.51 -15.14 11.05
C PHE A 15 -12.18 -16.44 10.32
N ARG A 16 -13.10 -16.87 9.46
CA ARG A 16 -12.93 -18.04 8.59
C ARG A 16 -12.88 -17.57 7.15
N VAL A 17 -11.84 -17.99 6.42
CA VAL A 17 -11.67 -17.73 5.00
C VAL A 17 -11.81 -19.04 4.25
N MET A 18 -12.58 -19.02 3.16
CA MET A 18 -12.67 -20.14 2.23
C MET A 18 -11.54 -20.01 1.22
N GLU A 19 -10.56 -20.91 1.28
CA GLU A 19 -9.49 -21.00 0.29
C GLU A 19 -9.86 -22.04 -0.76
N ARG A 20 -9.58 -21.74 -2.03
CA ARG A 20 -9.66 -22.75 -3.11
C ARG A 20 -8.35 -23.50 -3.15
N ASN A 21 -8.42 -24.82 -3.05
CA ASN A 21 -7.29 -25.69 -3.32
C ASN A 21 -7.05 -25.78 -4.83
N GLU A 22 -5.82 -26.13 -5.21
CA GLU A 22 -5.44 -26.41 -6.60
C GLU A 22 -6.29 -27.55 -7.20
N ASP A 23 -6.76 -28.49 -6.36
CA ASP A 23 -7.61 -29.61 -6.75
C ASP A 23 -9.12 -29.25 -6.92
N GLY A 24 -9.47 -27.96 -6.83
CA GLY A 24 -10.86 -27.49 -6.93
C GLY A 24 -11.72 -27.68 -5.67
N GLY A 25 -11.18 -28.29 -4.62
CA GLY A 25 -11.78 -28.32 -3.29
C GLY A 25 -11.79 -26.94 -2.61
N SER A 26 -12.76 -26.68 -1.73
CA SER A 26 -12.78 -25.47 -0.88
C SER A 26 -12.51 -25.85 0.57
N LEU A 27 -11.42 -25.35 1.16
CA LEU A 27 -11.09 -25.56 2.57
C LEU A 27 -11.39 -24.30 3.38
N ALA A 28 -12.09 -24.46 4.50
CA ALA A 28 -12.34 -23.38 5.44
C ALA A 28 -11.16 -23.26 6.41
N ARG A 29 -10.35 -22.21 6.26
CA ARG A 29 -9.23 -21.92 7.16
C ARG A 29 -9.64 -20.87 8.19
N SER A 30 -9.37 -21.16 9.46
CA SER A 30 -9.65 -20.23 10.55
C SER A 30 -8.40 -19.41 10.87
N TYR A 31 -8.58 -18.11 11.07
CA TYR A 31 -7.55 -17.16 11.44
C TYR A 31 -7.96 -16.42 12.70
N ILE A 32 -6.96 -16.06 13.50
CA ILE A 32 -7.10 -15.16 14.64
C ILE A 32 -6.14 -13.99 14.39
N THR A 33 -6.66 -12.78 14.45
CA THR A 33 -5.87 -11.55 14.36
C THR A 33 -6.06 -10.74 15.62
N ASN A 34 -4.96 -10.38 16.26
CA ASN A 34 -4.95 -9.47 17.38
C ASN A 34 -4.77 -8.06 16.84
N LEU A 35 -5.73 -7.17 17.12
CA LEU A 35 -5.66 -5.77 16.76
C LEU A 35 -5.33 -4.97 18.02
N ILE A 36 -4.31 -4.12 17.93
CA ILE A 36 -3.95 -3.18 18.98
C ILE A 36 -4.38 -1.78 18.51
N ASP A 37 -5.33 -1.18 19.22
CA ASP A 37 -5.69 0.22 19.06
C ASP A 37 -4.66 1.10 19.76
N THR A 38 -4.27 2.21 19.13
CA THR A 38 -3.21 3.10 19.64
C THR A 38 -3.71 4.54 19.73
N PRO A 39 -3.16 5.35 20.66
CA PRO A 39 -3.50 6.76 20.77
C PRO A 39 -3.23 7.57 19.49
N GLY A 40 -4.13 8.49 19.18
CA GLY A 40 -4.04 9.37 18.00
C GLY A 40 -3.41 10.74 18.27
N HIS A 41 -2.93 11.05 19.48
CA HIS A 41 -2.28 12.33 19.79
C HIS A 41 -0.76 12.16 19.92
N VAL A 42 0.01 13.17 19.46
CA VAL A 42 1.49 13.11 19.41
C VAL A 42 2.15 12.89 20.77
N ASP A 43 1.52 13.38 21.84
CA ASP A 43 2.01 13.24 23.22
C ASP A 43 2.11 11.77 23.69
N PHE A 44 1.41 10.86 23.01
CA PHE A 44 1.41 9.42 23.33
C PHE A 44 2.27 8.61 22.36
N SER A 45 3.23 9.23 21.68
CA SER A 45 4.16 8.56 20.75
C SER A 45 4.92 7.37 21.36
N SER A 46 5.17 7.36 22.67
CA SER A 46 5.79 6.22 23.36
C SER A 46 4.89 4.97 23.40
N GLU A 47 3.59 5.17 23.55
CA GLU A 47 2.59 4.09 23.48
C GLU A 47 2.54 3.52 22.06
N VAL A 48 2.46 4.39 21.05
CA VAL A 48 2.46 4.00 19.63
C VAL A 48 3.74 3.22 19.27
N SER A 49 4.91 3.67 19.73
CA SER A 49 6.19 2.96 19.54
C SER A 49 6.19 1.57 20.16
N THR A 50 5.65 1.47 21.37
CA THR A 50 5.61 0.21 22.09
C THR A 50 4.69 -0.75 21.35
N ALA A 51 3.45 -0.34 21.07
CA ALA A 51 2.49 -1.13 20.30
C ALA A 51 3.04 -1.57 18.94
N SER A 52 3.71 -0.67 18.19
CA SER A 52 4.32 -1.02 16.89
C SER A 52 5.36 -2.13 16.99
N ARG A 53 6.10 -2.23 18.10
CA ARG A 53 7.09 -3.29 18.33
C ARG A 53 6.46 -4.62 18.74
N TRP A 54 5.21 -4.61 19.20
CA TRP A 54 4.43 -5.83 19.48
C TRP A 54 3.71 -6.39 18.26
N CYS A 55 3.54 -5.60 17.20
CA CYS A 55 2.77 -6.00 16.02
C CYS A 55 3.66 -6.44 14.85
N ASP A 56 3.24 -7.51 14.16
CA ASP A 56 3.90 -7.98 12.92
C ASP A 56 3.57 -7.12 11.68
N GLY A 57 2.61 -6.21 11.82
CA GLY A 57 2.14 -5.33 10.75
C GLY A 57 1.29 -4.20 11.28
N VAL A 58 1.08 -3.17 10.45
CA VAL A 58 0.34 -1.96 10.81
C VAL A 58 -0.74 -1.69 9.77
N LEU A 59 -1.92 -1.31 10.22
CA LEU A 59 -2.98 -0.77 9.37
C LEU A 59 -2.94 0.76 9.48
N VAL A 60 -2.68 1.44 8.37
CA VAL A 60 -2.64 2.91 8.32
C VAL A 60 -4.00 3.44 7.88
N LEU A 61 -4.60 4.30 8.70
CA LEU A 61 -5.82 5.02 8.35
C LEU A 61 -5.47 6.41 7.82
N VAL A 62 -6.05 6.78 6.68
CA VAL A 62 -5.87 8.07 6.03
C VAL A 62 -7.25 8.67 5.77
N ASP A 63 -7.44 9.93 6.11
CA ASP A 63 -8.67 10.65 5.82
C ASP A 63 -8.75 10.95 4.31
N ALA A 64 -9.90 10.71 3.69
CA ALA A 64 -10.06 10.89 2.25
C ALA A 64 -10.11 12.38 1.83
N VAL A 65 -10.45 13.28 2.75
CA VAL A 65 -10.55 14.73 2.56
C VAL A 65 -9.28 15.42 3.03
N GLU A 66 -8.85 15.16 4.26
CA GLU A 66 -7.66 15.80 4.84
C GLU A 66 -6.35 15.20 4.31
N GLY A 67 -6.39 13.96 3.83
CA GLY A 67 -5.24 13.25 3.29
C GLY A 67 -4.28 12.76 4.38
N VAL A 68 -3.00 12.69 4.03
CA VAL A 68 -1.95 12.18 4.92
C VAL A 68 -1.45 13.30 5.82
N CYS A 69 -1.75 13.20 7.11
CA CYS A 69 -1.29 14.15 8.11
C CYS A 69 0.18 13.91 8.51
N THR A 70 0.83 14.93 9.07
CA THR A 70 2.22 14.87 9.54
C THR A 70 2.45 13.76 10.56
N GLN A 71 1.47 13.50 11.41
CA GLN A 71 1.51 12.43 12.40
C GLN A 71 1.54 11.04 11.76
N THR A 72 0.76 10.81 10.70
CA THR A 72 0.77 9.55 9.94
C THR A 72 2.16 9.28 9.39
N ILE A 73 2.83 10.31 8.86
CA ILE A 73 4.22 10.22 8.37
C ILE A 73 5.19 9.90 9.50
N ALA A 74 5.06 10.56 10.66
CA ALA A 74 5.93 10.33 11.80
C ALA A 74 5.82 8.90 12.33
N VAL A 75 4.60 8.38 12.49
CA VAL A 75 4.34 7.02 12.97
C VAL A 75 4.83 5.98 11.95
N LEU A 76 4.63 6.21 10.65
CA LEU A 76 5.14 5.32 9.60
C LEU A 76 6.67 5.24 9.59
N ARG A 77 7.35 6.38 9.72
CA ARG A 77 8.82 6.42 9.81
C ARG A 77 9.32 5.70 11.05
N GLN A 78 8.63 5.88 12.17
CA GLN A 78 8.98 5.20 13.42
C GLN A 78 8.80 3.68 13.33
N ALA A 79 7.66 3.21 12.81
CA ALA A 79 7.41 1.79 12.59
C ALA A 79 8.47 1.17 11.66
N TRP A 80 8.87 1.90 10.61
CA TRP A 80 9.93 1.47 9.70
C TRP A 80 11.29 1.34 10.41
N LEU A 81 11.69 2.37 11.15
CA LEU A 81 12.93 2.40 11.92
C LEU A 81 13.00 1.23 12.93
N ASP A 82 11.91 1.02 13.66
CA ASP A 82 11.83 -0.05 14.66
C ASP A 82 12.06 -1.42 14.01
N ARG A 83 11.46 -1.70 12.84
CA ARG A 83 11.67 -2.98 12.13
C ARG A 83 13.09 -3.14 11.55
N LEU A 84 13.69 -2.08 11.03
CA LEU A 84 15.08 -2.12 10.54
C LEU A 84 16.06 -2.53 11.65
N ILE A 85 15.83 -2.07 12.88
CA ILE A 85 16.69 -2.35 14.03
C ILE A 85 16.36 -3.70 14.67
N THR A 86 15.08 -4.02 14.89
CA THR A 86 14.67 -5.22 15.63
C THR A 86 14.70 -6.48 14.78
N GLU A 87 14.28 -6.41 13.51
CA GLU A 87 14.16 -7.57 12.63
C GLU A 87 15.38 -7.77 11.75
N LEU A 88 15.83 -6.70 11.09
CA LEU A 88 17.01 -6.73 10.20
C LEU A 88 18.33 -6.57 10.95
N LYS A 89 18.29 -6.31 12.27
CA LYS A 89 19.47 -6.20 13.16
C LYS A 89 20.53 -5.21 12.67
N LEU A 90 20.11 -4.15 11.98
CA LEU A 90 21.00 -3.08 11.55
C LEU A 90 21.45 -2.27 12.76
N THR A 91 22.69 -1.76 12.71
CA THR A 91 23.16 -0.79 13.68
C THR A 91 22.40 0.55 13.50
N PRO A 92 22.22 1.35 14.55
CA PRO A 92 21.52 2.64 14.44
C PRO A 92 22.06 3.56 13.35
N LEU A 93 23.38 3.48 13.07
CA LEU A 93 24.03 4.25 12.02
C LEU A 93 23.63 3.76 10.61
N GLU A 94 23.62 2.45 10.39
CA GLU A 94 23.17 1.85 9.13
C GLU A 94 21.69 2.15 8.87
N THR A 95 20.86 2.07 9.91
CA THR A 95 19.44 2.42 9.85
C THR A 95 19.23 3.89 9.45
N TYR A 96 20.01 4.81 10.02
CA TYR A 96 19.92 6.24 9.67
C TYR A 96 20.26 6.49 8.20
N HIS A 97 21.31 5.85 7.69
CA HIS A 97 21.71 5.98 6.29
C HIS A 97 20.67 5.40 5.33
N ASP A 98 20.06 4.25 5.65
CA ASP A 98 19.00 3.63 4.82
C ASP A 98 17.73 4.51 4.77
N LEU A 99 17.32 5.06 5.92
CA LEU A 99 16.17 5.96 5.98
C LEU A 99 16.43 7.26 5.20
N ALA A 100 17.64 7.83 5.31
CA ALA A 100 18.00 9.05 4.61
C ALA A 100 18.03 8.86 3.08
N ALA A 101 18.56 7.74 2.60
CA ALA A 101 18.57 7.40 1.18
C ALA A 101 17.14 7.26 0.61
N LYS A 102 16.28 6.51 1.30
CA LYS A 102 14.89 6.28 0.86
C LYS A 102 14.02 7.53 0.95
N SER A 103 14.23 8.37 1.97
CA SER A 103 13.51 9.65 2.10
C SER A 103 13.91 10.67 1.04
N ALA A 104 15.14 10.63 0.52
CA ALA A 104 15.57 11.48 -0.58
C ALA A 104 14.88 11.08 -1.90
N ASN A 105 14.71 9.79 -2.13
CA ASN A 105 14.03 9.25 -3.32
C ASN A 105 12.53 9.56 -3.35
N ALA A 106 11.87 9.54 -2.19
CA ALA A 106 10.45 9.93 -2.09
C ALA A 106 10.19 11.43 -2.36
N ALA A 107 11.20 12.29 -2.16
CA ALA A 107 11.13 13.72 -2.47
C ALA A 107 11.58 14.05 -3.90
N SER A 108 12.35 13.17 -4.55
CA SER A 108 13.01 13.41 -5.83
C SER A 108 12.44 12.50 -6.92
N GLN A 109 11.12 12.58 -7.16
CA GLN A 109 10.54 12.12 -8.42
C GLN A 109 10.80 13.12 -9.57
N ASN A 110 11.59 14.16 -9.31
CA ASN A 110 12.13 15.06 -10.31
C ASN A 110 13.64 15.23 -10.06
N GLU A 111 14.43 15.00 -11.11
CA GLU A 111 15.84 15.36 -11.27
C GLU A 111 16.94 14.43 -10.69
N ARG A 112 17.47 13.62 -11.61
CA ARG A 112 18.90 13.36 -11.88
C ARG A 112 19.73 12.76 -10.74
N ASN A 113 20.00 11.46 -10.89
CA ASN A 113 21.27 10.82 -10.57
C ASN A 113 22.46 11.77 -10.83
N THR A 114 23.10 12.30 -9.79
CA THR A 114 24.53 12.68 -9.78
C THR A 114 24.93 13.29 -8.44
N TRP A 115 25.48 12.50 -7.51
CA TRP A 115 26.51 12.97 -6.57
C TRP A 115 27.49 11.84 -6.23
N CYS A 116 28.20 11.36 -7.26
CA CYS A 116 29.48 10.68 -7.05
C CYS A 116 30.58 11.74 -7.16
N ARG A 117 31.08 12.22 -6.02
CA ARG A 117 32.42 12.84 -5.96
C ARG A 117 33.32 11.84 -5.24
N LYS A 118 34.13 11.12 -6.01
CA LYS A 118 35.26 10.34 -5.48
C LYS A 118 36.25 11.35 -4.91
N ASP A 119 36.66 11.17 -3.66
CA ASP A 119 38.02 11.42 -3.14
C ASP A 119 38.05 11.07 -1.63
N GLY A 120 38.73 9.97 -1.28
CA GLY A 120 39.07 9.62 0.11
C GLY A 120 39.05 8.11 0.42
N PRO A 121 39.94 7.60 1.30
CA PRO A 121 40.07 6.18 1.64
C PRO A 121 39.05 5.79 2.72
N THR A 122 37.80 6.18 2.54
CA THR A 122 36.71 5.78 3.43
C THR A 122 36.06 4.56 2.81
N LEU A 123 35.90 3.49 3.60
CA LEU A 123 35.16 2.28 3.25
C LEU A 123 33.74 2.68 2.80
N LEU A 124 33.61 2.91 1.50
CA LEU A 124 32.36 3.24 0.85
C LEU A 124 31.59 1.92 0.73
N LEU A 125 30.74 1.64 1.71
CA LEU A 125 29.72 0.61 1.55
C LEU A 125 28.87 1.02 0.34
N VAL A 126 29.04 0.30 -0.76
CA VAL A 126 28.23 0.48 -1.96
C VAL A 126 26.82 0.02 -1.58
N PHE A 127 25.95 0.96 -1.27
CA PHE A 127 24.54 0.67 -1.05
C PHE A 127 23.94 0.20 -2.37
N GLN A 128 23.53 -1.06 -2.40
CA GLN A 128 22.74 -1.58 -3.51
C GLN A 128 21.29 -1.18 -3.25
N GLU A 129 20.83 -0.18 -3.99
CA GLU A 129 19.43 0.23 -4.02
C GLU A 129 18.60 -0.99 -4.41
N LYS A 130 17.79 -1.50 -3.47
CA LYS A 130 16.84 -2.56 -3.76
C LYS A 130 15.59 -1.92 -4.36
N ASP A 131 14.93 -2.68 -5.21
CA ASP A 131 13.64 -2.30 -5.75
C ASP A 131 12.61 -2.24 -4.61
N ASP A 132 12.12 -1.03 -4.34
CA ASP A 132 11.15 -0.72 -3.28
C ASP A 132 9.70 -0.86 -3.78
N GLU A 133 9.46 -1.40 -4.98
CA GLU A 133 8.11 -1.59 -5.54
C GLU A 133 7.11 -2.24 -4.56
N ASP A 134 7.56 -3.20 -3.75
CA ASP A 134 6.71 -4.03 -2.89
C ASP A 134 6.26 -3.37 -1.60
N ILE A 135 6.87 -2.23 -1.23
CA ILE A 135 6.50 -1.49 -0.02
C ILE A 135 5.49 -0.37 -0.30
N TYR A 136 5.26 -0.03 -1.57
CA TYR A 136 4.31 1.03 -1.94
C TYR A 136 2.84 0.58 -1.82
N PHE A 137 2.02 1.48 -1.28
CA PHE A 137 0.56 1.34 -1.31
C PHE A 137 0.06 1.50 -2.76
N ARG A 138 -0.42 0.41 -3.34
CA ARG A 138 -0.94 0.34 -4.71
C ARG A 138 -2.25 -0.40 -4.70
N ARG A 139 -3.31 0.25 -5.17
CA ARG A 139 -4.67 -0.31 -5.12
C ARG A 139 -4.76 -1.61 -5.92
N GLU A 140 -3.97 -1.75 -6.97
CA GLU A 140 -3.84 -2.93 -7.84
C GLU A 140 -3.25 -4.13 -7.07
N LYS A 141 -2.31 -3.89 -6.16
CA LYS A 141 -1.72 -4.92 -5.28
C LYS A 141 -2.71 -5.36 -4.19
N GLY A 142 -3.83 -4.65 -4.02
CA GLY A 142 -4.88 -5.00 -3.06
C GLY A 142 -4.52 -4.70 -1.60
N ASN A 143 -3.48 -3.88 -1.37
CA ASN A 143 -3.04 -3.39 -0.06
C ASN A 143 -3.70 -2.06 0.35
N VAL A 144 -4.69 -1.58 -0.43
CA VAL A 144 -5.50 -0.39 -0.13
C VAL A 144 -6.97 -0.77 0.03
N ILE A 145 -7.60 -0.29 1.10
CA ILE A 145 -9.02 -0.50 1.42
C ILE A 145 -9.68 0.87 1.51
N PHE A 146 -10.83 1.02 0.85
CA PHE A 146 -11.72 2.16 1.07
C PHE A 146 -12.77 1.76 2.09
N ALA A 147 -13.01 2.60 3.10
CA ALA A 147 -13.96 2.29 4.14
C ALA A 147 -14.67 3.56 4.64
N LEU A 148 -15.91 3.38 5.08
CA LEU A 148 -16.68 4.36 5.82
C LEU A 148 -17.12 3.72 7.14
N ALA A 149 -16.42 4.05 8.21
CA ALA A 149 -16.66 3.47 9.53
C ALA A 149 -18.11 3.69 10.00
N ILE A 150 -18.65 4.91 9.87
CA ILE A 150 -20.02 5.24 10.27
C ILE A 150 -21.05 4.47 9.44
N GLY A 151 -20.75 4.21 8.17
CA GLY A 151 -21.61 3.46 7.27
C GLY A 151 -21.49 1.95 7.42
N GLY A 152 -20.52 1.45 8.20
CA GLY A 152 -20.30 0.01 8.39
C GLY A 152 -19.90 -0.73 7.11
N TRP A 153 -19.32 -0.05 6.12
CA TRP A 153 -18.91 -0.67 4.87
C TRP A 153 -17.49 -0.32 4.49
N GLY A 154 -16.86 -1.22 3.75
CA GLY A 154 -15.57 -1.01 3.12
C GLY A 154 -15.37 -1.98 1.97
N PHE A 155 -14.58 -1.58 0.99
CA PHE A 155 -14.29 -2.40 -0.18
C PHE A 155 -12.85 -2.22 -0.66
N ARG A 156 -12.35 -3.27 -1.30
CA ARG A 156 -11.14 -3.23 -2.12
C ARG A 156 -11.54 -3.22 -3.58
N ILE A 157 -10.72 -2.59 -4.43
CA ILE A 157 -10.93 -2.58 -5.88
C ILE A 157 -11.05 -4.02 -6.41
N GLY A 158 -10.26 -4.95 -5.90
CA GLY A 158 -10.34 -6.36 -6.30
C GLY A 158 -11.72 -7.00 -6.07
N LYS A 159 -12.39 -6.70 -4.94
CA LYS A 159 -13.72 -7.25 -4.66
C LYS A 159 -14.79 -6.63 -5.56
N SER A 160 -14.74 -5.31 -5.76
CA SER A 160 -15.62 -4.62 -6.71
C SER A 160 -15.40 -5.13 -8.13
N GLY A 161 -14.13 -5.37 -8.51
CA GLY A 161 -13.75 -5.95 -9.79
C GLY A 161 -14.37 -7.32 -10.05
N GLN A 162 -14.42 -8.21 -9.06
CA GLN A 162 -15.13 -9.49 -9.19
C GLN A 162 -16.63 -9.30 -9.46
N LEU A 163 -17.26 -8.40 -8.72
CA LEU A 163 -18.69 -8.14 -8.84
C LEU A 163 -19.02 -7.58 -10.23
N PHE A 164 -18.22 -6.65 -10.74
CA PHE A 164 -18.42 -6.05 -12.04
C PHE A 164 -17.99 -6.95 -13.20
N ALA A 165 -16.92 -7.75 -13.04
CA ALA A 165 -16.49 -8.73 -14.02
C ALA A 165 -17.62 -9.69 -14.38
N ASN A 166 -18.29 -10.24 -13.37
CA ASN A 166 -19.42 -11.16 -13.55
C ASN A 166 -20.63 -10.48 -14.21
N LYS A 167 -20.91 -9.22 -13.88
CA LYS A 167 -22.03 -8.46 -14.47
C LYS A 167 -21.76 -8.01 -15.90
N LEU A 168 -20.52 -7.69 -16.24
CA LEU A 168 -20.13 -7.12 -17.54
C LEU A 168 -19.61 -8.18 -18.53
N GLY A 169 -19.30 -9.39 -18.06
CA GLY A 169 -18.68 -10.44 -18.87
C GLY A 169 -17.22 -10.17 -19.22
N ILE A 170 -16.52 -9.36 -18.43
CA ILE A 170 -15.11 -8.98 -18.65
C ILE A 170 -14.24 -9.74 -17.65
N LYS A 171 -13.09 -10.26 -18.07
CA LYS A 171 -12.12 -10.93 -17.17
C LYS A 171 -11.71 -9.98 -16.03
N GLU A 172 -11.81 -10.46 -14.80
CA GLU A 172 -11.52 -9.70 -13.57
C GLU A 172 -10.13 -9.06 -13.58
N VAL A 173 -9.12 -9.81 -14.03
CA VAL A 173 -7.71 -9.37 -14.08
C VAL A 173 -7.57 -8.10 -14.92
N ASN A 174 -8.26 -8.02 -16.06
CA ASN A 174 -8.20 -6.85 -16.91
C ASN A 174 -8.98 -5.68 -16.30
N LEU A 175 -10.14 -5.97 -15.71
CA LEU A 175 -10.96 -4.95 -15.08
C LEU A 175 -10.25 -4.31 -13.89
N ARG A 176 -9.53 -5.08 -13.07
CA ARG A 176 -8.75 -4.56 -11.93
C ARG A 176 -7.72 -3.50 -12.32
N LYS A 177 -7.15 -3.56 -13.53
CA LYS A 177 -6.15 -2.60 -14.03
C LYS A 177 -6.75 -1.25 -14.43
N VAL A 178 -8.05 -1.20 -14.66
CA VAL A 178 -8.73 -0.05 -15.30
C VAL A 178 -9.91 0.47 -14.48
N LEU A 179 -10.16 -0.11 -13.31
CA LEU A 179 -11.17 0.37 -12.35
C LEU A 179 -10.72 1.60 -11.57
N TRP A 180 -9.52 2.08 -11.86
CA TRP A 180 -8.86 3.18 -11.21
C TRP A 180 -8.09 3.97 -12.27
N GLU A 181 -7.71 5.22 -11.96
CA GLU A 181 -7.12 6.21 -12.88
C GLU A 181 -8.08 6.66 -14.01
N ASP A 182 -7.53 7.37 -14.99
CA ASP A 182 -8.26 7.99 -16.10
C ASP A 182 -8.66 6.99 -17.20
N PHE A 183 -9.42 5.96 -16.82
CA PHE A 183 -9.97 4.99 -17.76
C PHE A 183 -11.50 5.05 -17.83
N TYR A 184 -12.02 4.85 -19.05
CA TYR A 184 -13.44 4.92 -19.36
C TYR A 184 -13.86 3.64 -20.05
N LEU A 185 -14.97 3.05 -19.61
CA LEU A 185 -15.57 1.89 -20.26
C LEU A 185 -16.66 2.36 -21.22
N ASP A 186 -16.47 2.14 -22.51
CA ASP A 186 -17.56 2.24 -23.48
C ASP A 186 -18.51 1.05 -23.28
N ALA A 187 -19.68 1.31 -22.70
CA ALA A 187 -20.68 0.28 -22.39
C ALA A 187 -21.21 -0.45 -23.64
N LYS A 188 -21.18 0.20 -24.81
CA LYS A 188 -21.68 -0.39 -26.07
C LYS A 188 -20.66 -1.36 -26.66
N THR A 189 -19.39 -0.96 -26.71
CA THR A 189 -18.33 -1.78 -27.31
C THR A 189 -17.57 -2.64 -26.30
N LYS A 190 -17.84 -2.48 -25.00
CA LYS A 190 -17.13 -3.12 -23.88
C LYS A 190 -15.62 -2.90 -23.93
N ARG A 191 -15.18 -1.79 -24.55
CA ARG A 191 -13.77 -1.40 -24.64
C ARG A 191 -13.44 -0.37 -23.58
N VAL A 192 -12.21 -0.44 -23.09
CA VAL A 192 -11.65 0.52 -22.16
C VAL A 192 -10.80 1.51 -22.94
N ILE A 193 -10.99 2.78 -22.66
CA ILE A 193 -10.31 3.92 -23.27
C ILE A 193 -9.55 4.64 -22.16
N SER A 194 -8.26 4.89 -22.31
CA SER A 194 -7.53 5.77 -21.39
C SER A 194 -7.65 7.22 -21.87
N LEU A 195 -7.88 8.14 -20.94
CA LEU A 195 -7.70 9.55 -21.19
C LEU A 195 -6.20 9.82 -21.09
N GLY A 196 -5.53 9.90 -22.23
CA GLY A 196 -4.13 10.32 -22.25
C GLY A 196 -4.01 11.74 -21.68
N THR A 197 -3.18 11.91 -20.65
CA THR A 197 -2.73 13.22 -20.18
C THR A 197 -1.94 13.90 -21.29
N GLY A 198 -2.61 14.72 -22.12
CA GLY A 198 -2.02 15.83 -22.90
C GLY A 198 -0.88 15.56 -23.90
N GLU A 199 -0.25 14.39 -23.93
CA GLU A 199 0.75 14.01 -24.93
C GLU A 199 0.06 13.17 -26.01
N ILE A 200 0.37 13.49 -27.26
CA ILE A 200 -0.16 12.83 -28.46
C ILE A 200 0.41 11.41 -28.50
N VAL A 201 -0.25 10.50 -27.79
CA VAL A 201 -0.05 9.06 -27.91
C VAL A 201 -0.77 8.58 -29.16
N ARG A 202 -0.05 7.86 -30.03
CA ARG A 202 -0.51 7.45 -31.36
C ARG A 202 -1.82 6.66 -31.26
N GLU A 203 -2.73 6.91 -32.21
CA GLU A 203 -4.05 6.27 -32.36
C GLU A 203 -4.02 4.73 -32.19
N SER A 204 -2.89 4.09 -32.47
CA SER A 204 -2.64 2.65 -32.34
C SER A 204 -2.63 2.11 -30.90
N GLU A 205 -2.49 2.95 -29.88
CA GLU A 205 -2.42 2.54 -28.47
C GLU A 205 -3.74 2.76 -27.71
N ARG A 206 -4.73 3.43 -28.33
CA ARG A 206 -6.03 3.77 -27.72
C ARG A 206 -6.97 2.57 -27.48
N ALA A 207 -6.59 1.36 -27.87
CA ALA A 207 -7.44 0.18 -27.75
C ALA A 207 -6.64 -1.12 -27.55
N LYS A 208 -5.79 -1.19 -26.52
CA LYS A 208 -5.15 -2.46 -26.13
C LYS A 208 -5.07 -2.63 -24.61
N VAL A 209 -6.20 -2.83 -23.95
CA VAL A 209 -6.20 -3.39 -22.57
C VAL A 209 -7.19 -4.56 -22.41
N LEU A 210 -7.90 -4.96 -23.47
CA LEU A 210 -8.89 -6.05 -23.39
C LEU A 210 -8.84 -7.11 -24.50
N GLN A 211 -7.96 -6.99 -25.49
CA GLN A 211 -7.91 -7.97 -26.60
C GLN A 211 -6.92 -9.13 -26.43
N ASP A 212 -5.94 -9.04 -25.53
CA ASP A 212 -4.89 -10.07 -25.39
C ASP A 212 -5.27 -11.22 -24.44
N GLY A 213 -6.53 -11.65 -24.45
CA GLY A 213 -6.98 -12.70 -23.55
C GLY A 213 -8.08 -13.58 -24.11
N ASN A 214 -8.16 -13.74 -25.43
CA ASN A 214 -9.11 -14.65 -26.06
C ASN A 214 -8.42 -15.83 -26.76
N ASP A 215 -7.36 -16.33 -26.12
CA ASP A 215 -6.82 -17.68 -26.31
C ASP A 215 -6.96 -18.45 -24.99
#